data_AF-A0A9W8GKZ4-F1
#
_entry.id   AF-A0A9W8GKZ4-F1
#
_cell.length_a   1.000
_cell.length_b   1.000
_cell.length_c   1.000
_cell.angle_alpha   90.00
_cell.angle_beta   90.00
_cell.angle_gamma   90.00
#
_symmetry.space_group_name_H-M   'P 1'
#
loop_
_entity.id
_entity.type
_entity.pdbx_description
1 polymer ?
#
loop_
_entity_poly.entity_id
_entity_poly.type
_entity_poly.pdbx_seq_one_letter_code
_entity_poly.pdbx_strand_id
1 'polypeptide(L)'
;MQNKWRLAKAGFDYDVVAVFGSQSTGKSTLLNRLFGTRFDVMSEAQRQQTTRGIWADRGTGGMPVLIMDVEGTDGRERGEHQDFERKSALFSLAVAEVVIVNMWENMVGLYNGANMGLLKTVMEVNLQLFSGGEPKKTLLYFVIRDHVSAAPLESLATTLTTDLARIWDSLSKPPGTESASMASYFDVKFASLPHKLLQPADFEREAVGLRRHFTDVGSPEYVFKADYKRRVPADGFPHYASSVWEKVVSNKDLDLPTQQELLAQFRCDEIAAAALEPFRELLAPVRLRVQEGKVVEDLGAIAQSARTQALDAFVAQAARYHSGVYTKKRAGLMATLDAELHAVLLNQVKNASAQAAEAFSREAARAIDEDNGGGFMEIVGKVRSRVMVRFDR
;
A
#
# COMPACT_ATOMS: atom_id res chain seq x y z
N MET A 1 26.61 -13.54 10.23
CA MET A 1 27.82 -13.04 9.52
C MET A 1 29.15 -13.43 10.17
N GLN A 2 29.35 -13.20 11.47
CA GLN A 2 30.66 -13.45 12.12
C GLN A 2 31.01 -14.94 12.27
N ASN A 3 30.16 -15.75 12.91
CA ASN A 3 30.54 -17.11 13.31
C ASN A 3 30.37 -18.16 12.21
N LYS A 4 29.24 -18.14 11.48
CA LYS A 4 28.91 -19.15 10.45
C LYS A 4 29.54 -18.87 9.08
N TRP A 5 29.54 -17.60 8.65
CA TRP A 5 29.96 -17.22 7.29
C TRP A 5 31.34 -16.55 7.24
N ARG A 6 31.89 -16.11 8.38
CA ARG A 6 33.18 -15.39 8.48
C ARG A 6 33.29 -14.18 7.52
N LEU A 7 32.15 -13.59 7.11
CA LEU A 7 32.10 -12.44 6.21
C LEU A 7 32.45 -11.13 6.92
N ALA A 8 32.26 -11.04 8.23
CA ALA A 8 32.46 -9.80 8.98
C ALA A 8 33.91 -9.26 8.95
N LYS A 9 34.89 -10.11 8.61
CA LYS A 9 36.30 -9.71 8.46
C LYS A 9 36.65 -9.24 7.04
N ALA A 10 35.72 -9.31 6.10
CA ALA A 10 35.93 -8.92 4.71
C ALA A 10 36.00 -7.40 4.51
N GLY A 11 35.72 -6.59 5.55
CA GLY A 11 35.71 -5.13 5.40
C GLY A 11 34.71 -4.71 4.32
N PHE A 12 35.18 -3.99 3.29
CA PHE A 12 34.37 -3.60 2.13
C PHE A 12 34.42 -4.60 0.97
N ASP A 13 35.27 -5.63 1.07
CA ASP A 13 35.53 -6.60 0.00
C ASP A 13 34.53 -7.76 0.08
N TYR A 14 33.24 -7.41 0.05
CA TYR A 14 32.14 -8.37 -0.09
C TYR A 14 31.04 -7.79 -0.97
N ASP A 15 30.28 -8.67 -1.62
CA ASP A 15 29.16 -8.31 -2.48
C ASP A 15 27.86 -8.88 -1.94
N VAL A 16 26.74 -8.28 -2.33
CA VAL A 16 25.40 -8.74 -1.94
C VAL A 16 24.57 -9.02 -3.19
N VAL A 17 24.07 -10.25 -3.30
CA VAL A 17 23.20 -10.71 -4.38
C VAL A 17 21.86 -11.11 -3.80
N ALA A 18 20.76 -10.65 -4.38
CA ALA A 18 19.43 -11.15 -4.07
C ALA A 18 18.81 -11.81 -5.30
N VAL A 19 17.94 -12.81 -5.09
CA VAL A 19 17.09 -13.36 -6.16
C VAL A 19 15.65 -12.95 -5.96
N PHE A 20 14.99 -12.57 -7.04
CA PHE A 20 13.61 -12.16 -7.10
C PHE A 20 12.89 -12.90 -8.23
N GLY A 21 11.60 -13.19 -8.08
CA GLY A 21 10.78 -13.82 -9.11
C GLY A 21 9.65 -14.69 -8.57
N SER A 22 8.73 -15.09 -9.45
CA SER A 22 7.49 -15.78 -9.07
C SER A 22 7.76 -17.05 -8.26
N GLN A 23 6.79 -17.44 -7.44
CA GLN A 23 6.84 -18.69 -6.69
C GLN A 23 7.06 -19.89 -7.61
N SER A 24 7.83 -20.87 -7.14
CA SER A 24 8.11 -22.12 -7.87
C SER A 24 8.90 -21.99 -9.19
N THR A 25 9.50 -20.83 -9.48
CA THR A 25 10.34 -20.65 -10.68
C THR A 25 11.77 -21.21 -10.55
N GLY A 26 12.07 -21.91 -9.45
CA GLY A 26 13.37 -22.54 -9.21
C GLY A 26 14.49 -21.58 -8.78
N LYS A 27 14.16 -20.55 -8.00
CA LYS A 27 15.10 -19.56 -7.43
C LYS A 27 16.17 -20.19 -6.53
N SER A 28 15.75 -20.88 -5.47
CA SER A 28 16.66 -21.55 -4.53
C SER A 28 17.51 -22.62 -5.22
N THR A 29 16.94 -23.34 -6.19
CA THR A 29 17.68 -24.27 -7.07
C THR A 29 18.77 -23.56 -7.86
N LEU A 30 18.48 -22.39 -8.44
CA LEU A 30 19.46 -21.60 -9.19
C LEU A 30 20.57 -21.11 -8.25
N LEU A 31 20.22 -20.54 -7.10
CA LEU A 31 21.19 -20.05 -6.12
C LEU A 31 22.13 -21.15 -5.63
N ASN A 32 21.58 -22.32 -5.30
CA ASN A 32 22.37 -23.48 -4.87
C ASN A 32 23.35 -23.93 -5.94
N ARG A 33 23.00 -23.84 -7.23
CA ARG A 33 23.90 -24.19 -8.34
C ARG A 33 24.97 -23.12 -8.59
N LEU A 34 24.57 -21.86 -8.66
CA LEU A 34 25.49 -20.75 -8.94
C LEU A 34 26.47 -20.51 -7.80
N PHE A 35 26.01 -20.53 -6.55
CA PHE A 35 26.80 -20.10 -5.40
C PHE A 35 27.19 -21.27 -4.48
N GLY A 36 26.64 -22.47 -4.69
CA GLY A 36 26.86 -23.62 -3.80
C GLY A 36 26.19 -23.48 -2.42
N THR A 37 25.17 -22.61 -2.33
CA THR A 37 24.37 -22.43 -1.11
C THR A 37 23.55 -23.67 -0.78
N ARG A 38 22.96 -23.71 0.42
CA ARG A 38 22.13 -24.83 0.90
C ARG A 38 20.72 -24.37 1.27
N PHE A 39 20.08 -23.58 0.41
CA PHE A 39 18.68 -23.21 0.60
C PHE A 39 17.78 -24.42 0.38
N ASP A 40 16.71 -24.51 1.15
CA ASP A 40 15.69 -25.55 0.96
C ASP A 40 15.02 -25.39 -0.40
N VAL A 41 14.82 -26.51 -1.10
CA VAL A 41 14.21 -26.55 -2.43
C VAL A 41 12.89 -27.31 -2.36
N MET A 42 11.94 -26.90 -3.19
CA MET A 42 10.62 -27.53 -3.27
C MET A 42 10.77 -29.03 -3.55
N SER A 43 10.07 -29.86 -2.78
CA SER A 43 9.91 -31.28 -3.09
C SER A 43 9.03 -31.44 -4.33
N GLU A 44 9.44 -32.26 -5.30
CA GLU A 44 8.70 -32.50 -6.54
C GLU A 44 7.29 -33.09 -6.31
N ALA A 45 7.04 -33.68 -5.13
CA ALA A 45 5.77 -34.29 -4.78
C ALA A 45 4.63 -33.29 -4.48
N GLN A 46 4.95 -32.05 -4.07
CA GLN A 46 3.92 -31.04 -3.74
C GLN A 46 4.36 -29.65 -4.19
N ARG A 47 3.59 -29.02 -5.08
CA ARG A 47 3.77 -27.61 -5.46
C ARG A 47 3.24 -26.69 -4.36
N GLN A 48 4.10 -26.38 -3.39
CA GLN A 48 3.79 -25.51 -2.25
C GLN A 48 4.94 -24.54 -1.99
N GLN A 49 4.63 -23.43 -1.33
CA GLN A 49 5.63 -22.46 -0.88
C GLN A 49 6.78 -23.12 -0.11
N THR A 50 8.00 -22.93 -0.59
CA THR A 50 9.23 -23.47 0.04
C THR A 50 9.95 -22.41 0.86
N THR A 51 10.26 -21.25 0.26
CA THR A 51 10.90 -20.14 0.96
C THR A 51 9.84 -19.28 1.64
N ARG A 52 9.94 -19.14 2.96
CA ARG A 52 9.15 -18.20 3.77
C ARG A 52 10.06 -17.12 4.31
N GLY A 53 9.81 -15.87 3.94
CA GLY A 53 10.64 -14.73 4.31
C GLY A 53 11.84 -14.53 3.39
N ILE A 54 12.89 -13.92 3.95
CA ILE A 54 14.16 -13.70 3.27
C ILE A 54 15.23 -14.49 4.00
N TRP A 55 15.90 -15.39 3.29
CA TRP A 55 17.00 -16.18 3.81
C TRP A 55 18.31 -15.66 3.26
N ALA A 56 19.37 -15.78 4.04
CA ALA A 56 20.71 -15.43 3.57
C ALA A 56 21.67 -16.60 3.77
N ASP A 57 22.62 -16.75 2.86
CA ASP A 57 23.74 -17.68 2.97
C ASP A 57 24.98 -17.08 2.28
N ARG A 58 26.17 -17.66 2.54
CA ARG A 58 27.40 -17.24 1.89
C ARG A 58 27.68 -18.11 0.67
N GLY A 59 28.16 -17.50 -0.40
CA GLY A 59 28.73 -18.23 -1.53
C GLY A 59 29.94 -19.10 -1.16
N THR A 60 30.05 -20.25 -1.80
CA THR A 60 31.12 -21.24 -1.57
C THR A 60 32.34 -20.98 -2.46
N GLY A 61 33.45 -21.68 -2.18
CA GLY A 61 34.67 -21.54 -3.00
C GLY A 61 35.46 -20.27 -2.71
N GLY A 62 35.39 -19.75 -1.48
CA GLY A 62 36.13 -18.57 -1.05
C GLY A 62 35.47 -17.23 -1.40
N MET A 63 34.41 -17.22 -2.21
CA MET A 63 33.76 -15.98 -2.62
C MET A 63 33.19 -15.20 -1.43
N PRO A 64 33.52 -13.90 -1.29
CA PRO A 64 32.98 -13.05 -0.23
C PRO A 64 31.61 -12.49 -0.64
N VAL A 65 30.67 -13.35 -1.06
CA VAL A 65 29.36 -12.91 -1.53
C VAL A 65 28.27 -13.38 -0.57
N LEU A 66 27.44 -12.45 -0.13
CA LEU A 66 26.22 -12.71 0.62
C LEU A 66 25.06 -12.91 -0.36
N ILE A 67 24.41 -14.06 -0.30
CA ILE A 67 23.32 -14.45 -1.18
C ILE A 67 22.01 -14.40 -0.39
N MET A 68 21.03 -13.68 -0.91
CA MET A 68 19.69 -13.56 -0.34
C MET A 68 18.67 -14.30 -1.20
N ASP A 69 18.04 -15.33 -0.63
CA ASP A 69 16.89 -16.02 -1.22
C ASP A 69 15.60 -15.37 -0.72
N VAL A 70 14.92 -14.65 -1.62
CA VAL A 70 13.68 -13.95 -1.31
C VAL A 70 12.50 -14.85 -1.64
N GLU A 71 11.53 -14.90 -0.73
CA GLU A 71 10.24 -15.54 -0.96
C GLU A 71 9.67 -15.19 -2.34
N GLY A 72 9.10 -16.20 -3.00
CA GLY A 72 8.53 -16.00 -4.32
C GLY A 72 7.29 -15.12 -4.30
N THR A 73 7.10 -14.40 -5.39
CA THR A 73 5.95 -13.53 -5.59
C THR A 73 4.79 -14.31 -6.19
N ASP A 74 3.58 -13.75 -6.13
CA ASP A 74 2.37 -14.33 -6.71
C ASP A 74 2.06 -15.73 -6.11
N GLY A 75 2.25 -15.86 -4.80
CA GLY A 75 2.01 -17.09 -4.05
C GLY A 75 0.54 -17.33 -3.70
N ARG A 76 0.04 -18.56 -3.92
CA ARG A 76 -1.34 -18.94 -3.57
C ARG A 76 -1.64 -18.76 -2.08
N GLU A 77 -0.62 -18.96 -1.25
CA GLU A 77 -0.70 -18.92 0.20
C GLU A 77 -0.97 -17.52 0.76
N ARG A 78 -0.64 -16.46 -0.01
CA ARG A 78 -0.88 -15.06 0.38
C ARG A 78 -2.05 -14.41 -0.38
N GLY A 79 -2.45 -14.97 -1.51
CA GLY A 79 -3.60 -14.50 -2.28
C GLY A 79 -3.45 -13.04 -2.74
N GLU A 80 -4.44 -12.19 -2.44
CA GLU A 80 -4.43 -10.78 -2.85
C GLU A 80 -3.54 -9.88 -1.97
N HIS A 81 -3.03 -10.38 -0.83
CA HIS A 81 -2.21 -9.61 0.11
C HIS A 81 -0.73 -9.63 -0.30
N GLN A 82 -0.37 -8.72 -1.20
CA GLN A 82 0.98 -8.60 -1.77
C GLN A 82 1.95 -7.71 -0.98
N ASP A 83 1.55 -7.20 0.20
CA ASP A 83 2.36 -6.25 0.98
C ASP A 83 3.72 -6.81 1.37
N PHE A 84 3.75 -8.09 1.75
CA PHE A 84 5.01 -8.75 2.09
C PHE A 84 5.94 -8.83 0.88
N GLU A 85 5.41 -9.21 -0.28
CA GLU A 85 6.19 -9.35 -1.52
C GLU A 85 6.81 -8.01 -1.95
N ARG A 86 6.03 -6.92 -1.84
CA ARG A 86 6.51 -5.55 -2.08
C ARG A 86 7.61 -5.14 -1.11
N LYS A 87 7.39 -5.35 0.19
CA LYS A 87 8.37 -5.02 1.24
C LYS A 87 9.66 -5.83 1.08
N SER A 88 9.56 -7.13 0.83
CA SER A 88 10.73 -8.00 0.64
C SER A 88 11.51 -7.69 -0.64
N ALA A 89 10.80 -7.38 -1.73
CA ALA A 89 11.44 -6.99 -3.00
C ALA A 89 12.14 -5.64 -2.89
N LEU A 90 11.50 -4.65 -2.27
CA LEU A 90 12.09 -3.34 -2.03
C LEU A 90 13.31 -3.41 -1.12
N PHE A 91 13.20 -4.14 -0.01
CA PHE A 91 14.34 -4.36 0.88
C PHE A 91 15.52 -4.97 0.13
N SER A 92 15.26 -6.01 -0.66
CA SER A 92 16.28 -6.70 -1.44
C SER A 92 16.92 -5.79 -2.49
N LEU A 93 16.13 -4.97 -3.19
CA LEU A 93 16.63 -4.00 -4.15
C LEU A 93 17.51 -2.93 -3.50
N ALA A 94 17.12 -2.45 -2.31
CA ALA A 94 17.86 -1.41 -1.60
C ALA A 94 19.20 -1.89 -1.05
N VAL A 95 19.30 -3.15 -0.59
CA VAL A 95 20.53 -3.69 0.03
C VAL A 95 21.45 -4.42 -0.94
N ALA A 96 20.91 -5.03 -2.00
CA ALA A 96 21.71 -5.83 -2.93
C ALA A 96 22.44 -4.96 -3.96
N GLU A 97 23.58 -5.45 -4.43
CA GLU A 97 24.35 -4.85 -5.53
C GLU A 97 23.90 -5.43 -6.87
N VAL A 98 23.54 -6.72 -6.85
CA VAL A 98 22.95 -7.45 -7.99
C VAL A 98 21.64 -8.10 -7.55
N VAL A 99 20.57 -7.84 -8.29
CA VAL A 99 19.27 -8.51 -8.13
C VAL A 99 19.05 -9.41 -9.33
N ILE A 100 19.08 -10.73 -9.09
CA ILE A 100 18.75 -11.73 -10.10
C ILE A 100 17.23 -11.78 -10.24
N VAL A 101 16.70 -11.40 -11.39
CA VAL A 101 15.28 -11.55 -11.72
C VAL A 101 15.09 -12.88 -12.45
N ASN A 102 14.70 -13.90 -11.70
CA ASN A 102 14.50 -15.26 -12.19
C ASN A 102 13.07 -15.42 -12.73
N MET A 103 12.94 -15.61 -14.04
CA MET A 103 11.65 -15.73 -14.72
C MET A 103 11.70 -16.81 -15.80
N TRP A 104 10.56 -17.38 -16.15
CA TRP A 104 10.46 -18.33 -17.26
C TRP A 104 10.36 -17.61 -18.60
N GLU A 105 10.83 -18.24 -19.67
CA GLU A 105 10.74 -17.70 -21.03
C GLU A 105 9.29 -17.30 -21.38
N ASN A 106 8.32 -18.17 -21.09
CA ASN A 106 6.91 -17.93 -21.39
C ASN A 106 6.26 -16.79 -20.59
N MET A 107 6.96 -16.24 -19.59
CA MET A 107 6.51 -15.05 -18.86
C MET A 107 6.95 -13.76 -19.55
N VAL A 108 7.93 -13.81 -20.46
CA VAL A 108 8.40 -12.63 -21.20
C VAL A 108 7.26 -12.09 -22.08
N GLY A 109 7.01 -10.78 -21.99
CA GLY A 109 5.90 -10.11 -22.68
C GLY A 109 4.57 -10.13 -21.93
N LEU A 110 4.48 -10.80 -20.76
CA LEU A 110 3.31 -10.74 -19.88
C LEU A 110 3.50 -9.67 -18.80
N TYR A 111 2.46 -8.88 -18.51
CA TYR A 111 2.54 -7.86 -17.46
C TYR A 111 2.52 -8.48 -16.05
N ASN A 112 1.48 -9.25 -15.73
CA ASN A 112 1.34 -9.90 -14.42
C ASN A 112 2.31 -11.08 -14.28
N GLY A 113 2.42 -11.93 -15.31
CA GLY A 113 3.26 -13.12 -15.28
C GLY A 113 4.76 -12.82 -15.09
N ALA A 114 5.24 -11.67 -15.59
CA ALA A 114 6.62 -11.24 -15.38
C ALA A 114 6.85 -10.41 -14.10
N ASN A 115 5.84 -10.24 -13.25
CA ASN A 115 5.88 -9.37 -12.06
C ASN A 115 6.20 -7.89 -12.37
N MET A 116 5.80 -7.39 -13.54
CA MET A 116 6.09 -5.99 -13.93
C MET A 116 5.40 -4.97 -13.04
N GLY A 117 4.17 -5.26 -12.58
CA GLY A 117 3.47 -4.40 -11.62
C GLY A 117 4.21 -4.28 -10.28
N LEU A 118 4.80 -5.38 -9.80
CA LEU A 118 5.59 -5.39 -8.57
C LEU A 118 6.91 -4.63 -8.74
N LEU A 119 7.62 -4.84 -9.86
CA LEU A 119 8.82 -4.07 -10.19
C LEU A 119 8.52 -2.56 -10.28
N LYS A 120 7.39 -2.18 -10.88
CA LYS A 120 6.92 -0.78 -10.93
C LYS A 120 6.84 -0.18 -9.53
N THR A 121 6.06 -0.79 -8.63
CA THR A 121 5.88 -0.30 -7.26
C THR A 121 7.21 -0.24 -6.50
N VAL A 122 8.04 -1.28 -6.65
CA VAL A 122 9.33 -1.35 -5.96
C VAL A 122 10.29 -0.26 -6.46
N MET A 123 10.37 -0.01 -7.76
CA MET A 123 11.20 1.06 -8.32
C MET A 123 10.72 2.45 -7.87
N GLU A 124 9.40 2.68 -7.87
CA GLU A 124 8.80 3.96 -7.44
C GLU A 124 9.14 4.27 -5.99
N VAL A 125 8.88 3.32 -5.08
CA VAL A 125 9.13 3.52 -3.65
C VAL A 125 10.63 3.56 -3.35
N ASN A 126 11.46 2.80 -4.09
CA ASN A 126 12.91 2.90 -3.96
C ASN A 126 13.42 4.31 -4.30
N LEU A 127 12.90 4.91 -5.38
CA LEU A 127 13.23 6.28 -5.75
C LEU A 127 12.76 7.27 -4.66
N GLN A 128 11.55 7.10 -4.12
CA GLN A 128 11.02 7.96 -3.06
C GLN A 128 11.85 7.88 -1.76
N LEU A 129 12.21 6.68 -1.30
CA LEU A 129 12.88 6.49 -0.02
C LEU A 129 14.39 6.81 -0.05
N PHE A 130 15.04 6.67 -1.22
CA PHE A 130 16.50 6.71 -1.31
C PHE A 130 17.05 7.74 -2.33
N SER A 131 16.23 8.68 -2.81
CA SER A 131 16.65 9.76 -3.73
C SER A 131 17.49 10.88 -3.10
N GLY A 132 17.59 10.95 -1.77
CA GLY A 132 18.27 12.04 -1.05
C GLY A 132 19.82 12.03 -1.08
N GLY A 133 20.45 11.29 -1.99
CA GLY A 133 21.91 11.16 -2.09
C GLY A 133 22.38 10.71 -3.47
N GLU A 134 23.68 10.48 -3.63
CA GLU A 134 24.22 9.94 -4.90
C GLU A 134 23.55 8.60 -5.25
N PRO A 135 23.00 8.46 -6.46
CA PRO A 135 22.36 7.22 -6.88
C PRO A 135 23.38 6.08 -6.85
N LYS A 136 23.12 5.07 -6.02
CA LYS A 136 23.90 3.84 -6.00
C LYS A 136 23.24 2.86 -6.96
N LYS A 137 23.93 2.59 -8.06
CA LYS A 137 23.41 1.73 -9.12
C LYS A 137 23.20 0.30 -8.62
N THR A 138 22.23 -0.39 -9.19
CA THR A 138 21.97 -1.81 -8.93
C THR A 138 21.90 -2.55 -10.25
N LEU A 139 22.52 -3.72 -10.36
CA LEU A 139 22.36 -4.55 -11.55
C LEU A 139 21.07 -5.37 -11.44
N LEU A 140 20.16 -5.20 -12.40
CA LEU A 140 19.04 -6.11 -12.63
C LEU A 140 19.49 -7.20 -13.60
N TYR A 141 19.78 -8.38 -13.06
CA TYR A 141 20.23 -9.51 -13.86
C TYR A 141 19.08 -10.48 -14.15
N PHE A 142 18.46 -10.34 -15.31
CA PHE A 142 17.39 -11.23 -15.76
C PHE A 142 17.97 -12.58 -16.18
N VAL A 143 17.56 -13.64 -15.47
CA VAL A 143 17.89 -15.03 -15.80
C VAL A 143 16.62 -15.71 -16.30
N ILE A 144 16.56 -15.88 -17.62
CA ILE A 144 15.44 -16.50 -18.33
C ILE A 144 15.61 -18.02 -18.25
N ARG A 145 14.62 -18.68 -17.65
CA ARG A 145 14.62 -20.11 -17.38
C ARG A 145 13.84 -20.86 -18.45
N ASP A 146 14.24 -22.12 -18.63
CA ASP A 146 13.62 -23.06 -19.55
C ASP A 146 13.52 -22.48 -20.97
N HIS A 147 14.60 -21.83 -21.41
CA HIS A 147 14.71 -21.26 -22.73
C HIS A 147 14.82 -22.41 -23.75
N VAL A 148 13.73 -22.66 -24.46
CA VAL A 148 13.61 -23.75 -25.45
C VAL A 148 13.14 -23.25 -26.80
N SER A 149 12.61 -22.03 -26.88
CA SER A 149 12.11 -21.50 -28.14
C SER A 149 13.27 -21.14 -29.09
N ALA A 150 12.92 -20.93 -30.36
CA ALA A 150 13.86 -20.43 -31.36
C ALA A 150 14.13 -18.92 -31.22
N ALA A 151 13.44 -18.21 -30.31
CA ALA A 151 13.62 -16.78 -30.13
C ALA A 151 15.00 -16.50 -29.52
N PRO A 152 15.86 -15.67 -30.14
CA PRO A 152 17.15 -15.34 -29.56
C PRO A 152 17.01 -14.57 -28.24
N LEU A 153 17.97 -14.75 -27.33
CA LEU A 153 18.02 -14.06 -26.04
C LEU A 153 17.95 -12.53 -26.22
N GLU A 154 18.57 -12.01 -27.28
CA GLU A 154 18.59 -10.59 -27.63
C GLU A 154 17.18 -10.04 -27.88
N SER A 155 16.30 -10.84 -28.47
CA SER A 155 14.90 -10.45 -28.70
C SER A 155 14.14 -10.37 -27.38
N LEU A 156 14.31 -11.36 -26.50
CA LEU A 156 13.68 -11.37 -25.17
C LEU A 156 14.19 -10.22 -24.32
N ALA A 157 15.50 -9.96 -24.37
CA ALA A 157 16.16 -8.85 -23.70
C ALA A 157 15.64 -7.49 -24.17
N THR A 158 15.44 -7.32 -25.48
CA THR A 158 14.89 -6.08 -26.05
C THR A 158 13.47 -5.81 -25.54
N THR A 159 12.61 -6.85 -25.53
CA THR A 159 11.25 -6.75 -25.00
C THR A 159 11.26 -6.33 -23.53
N LEU A 160 12.01 -7.03 -22.68
CA LEU A 160 12.09 -6.73 -21.25
C LEU A 160 12.67 -5.34 -20.99
N THR A 161 13.71 -4.94 -21.72
CA THR A 161 14.31 -3.60 -21.58
C THR A 161 13.31 -2.50 -21.94
N THR A 162 12.53 -2.72 -23.00
CA THR A 162 11.49 -1.77 -23.43
C THR A 162 10.38 -1.66 -22.39
N ASP A 163 9.95 -2.78 -21.82
CA ASP A 163 8.92 -2.79 -20.77
C ASP A 163 9.41 -2.10 -19.48
N LEU A 164 10.67 -2.33 -19.08
CA LEU A 164 11.28 -1.64 -17.94
C LEU A 164 11.38 -0.12 -18.17
N ALA A 165 11.76 0.31 -19.36
CA ALA A 165 11.81 1.73 -19.71
C ALA A 165 10.41 2.37 -19.63
N ARG A 166 9.39 1.69 -20.18
CA ARG A 166 7.99 2.15 -20.08
C ARG A 166 7.52 2.25 -18.63
N ILE A 167 7.87 1.27 -17.79
CA ILE A 167 7.57 1.29 -16.36
C ILE A 167 8.22 2.52 -15.72
N TRP A 168 9.51 2.73 -15.94
CA TRP A 168 10.28 3.85 -15.40
C TRP A 168 9.71 5.22 -15.77
N ASP A 169 9.28 5.38 -17.02
CA ASP A 169 8.68 6.63 -17.50
C ASP A 169 7.32 6.90 -16.87
N SER A 170 6.58 5.84 -16.51
CA SER A 170 5.27 5.93 -15.87
C SER A 170 5.27 6.11 -14.34
N LEU A 171 6.45 6.18 -13.70
CA LEU A 171 6.58 6.33 -12.25
C LEU A 171 6.31 7.77 -11.81
N SER A 172 5.71 7.94 -10.63
CA SER A 172 5.58 9.24 -9.97
C SER A 172 6.91 9.61 -9.32
N LYS A 173 7.75 10.36 -10.03
CA LYS A 173 9.09 10.74 -9.57
C LYS A 173 9.01 11.89 -8.54
N PRO A 174 9.69 11.78 -7.39
CA PRO A 174 9.79 12.87 -6.41
C PRO A 174 10.38 14.16 -6.99
N PRO A 175 10.08 15.32 -6.38
CA PRO A 175 10.70 16.59 -6.75
C PRO A 175 12.23 16.51 -6.77
N GLY A 176 12.85 16.99 -7.84
CA GLY A 176 14.31 16.94 -8.05
C GLY A 176 14.82 15.68 -8.75
N THR A 177 13.96 14.69 -9.04
CA THR A 177 14.29 13.48 -9.80
C THR A 177 13.45 13.32 -11.07
N GLU A 178 12.78 14.37 -11.53
CA GLU A 178 11.84 14.33 -12.66
C GLU A 178 12.52 13.92 -13.98
N SER A 179 13.78 14.35 -14.18
CA SER A 179 14.60 14.00 -15.34
C SER A 179 15.46 12.75 -15.12
N ALA A 180 15.27 12.03 -14.01
CA ALA A 180 16.05 10.83 -13.70
C ALA A 180 15.83 9.76 -14.76
N SER A 181 16.94 9.29 -15.37
CA SER A 181 16.94 8.16 -16.27
C SER A 181 17.11 6.85 -15.51
N MET A 182 16.46 5.77 -15.96
CA MET A 182 16.62 4.43 -15.40
C MET A 182 18.10 4.02 -15.37
N ALA A 183 18.86 4.37 -16.42
CA ALA A 183 20.28 4.06 -16.55
C ALA A 183 21.17 4.74 -15.50
N SER A 184 20.64 5.71 -14.74
CA SER A 184 21.36 6.32 -13.60
C SER A 184 21.24 5.48 -12.32
N TYR A 185 20.24 4.62 -12.23
CA TYR A 185 19.91 3.82 -11.04
C TYR A 185 20.08 2.32 -11.25
N PHE A 186 19.89 1.86 -12.49
CA PHE A 186 19.92 0.45 -12.83
C PHE A 186 20.75 0.20 -14.08
N ASP A 187 21.61 -0.79 -14.00
CA ASP A 187 22.13 -1.47 -15.18
C ASP A 187 21.30 -2.75 -15.37
N VAL A 188 21.14 -3.20 -16.62
CA VAL A 188 20.34 -4.40 -16.93
C VAL A 188 21.20 -5.39 -17.71
N LYS A 189 21.15 -6.67 -17.34
CA LYS A 189 21.85 -7.76 -18.02
C LYS A 189 20.95 -8.97 -18.15
N PHE A 190 21.20 -9.79 -19.16
CA PHE A 190 20.39 -10.97 -19.50
C PHE A 190 21.26 -12.22 -19.62
N ALA A 191 20.70 -13.34 -19.18
CA ALA A 191 21.23 -14.67 -19.43
C ALA A 191 20.05 -15.63 -19.60
N SER A 192 20.24 -16.71 -20.34
CA SER A 192 19.25 -17.78 -20.42
C SER A 192 19.83 -19.11 -19.97
N LEU A 193 18.98 -19.94 -19.37
CA LEU A 193 19.29 -21.31 -19.01
C LEU A 193 18.35 -22.26 -19.76
N PRO A 194 18.90 -23.34 -20.37
CA PRO A 194 18.11 -24.41 -20.99
C PRO A 194 17.14 -25.08 -20.00
N HIS A 195 16.21 -25.87 -20.52
CA HIS A 195 15.26 -26.57 -19.68
C HIS A 195 15.94 -27.61 -18.78
N LYS A 196 15.84 -27.45 -17.45
CA LYS A 196 16.56 -28.30 -16.47
C LYS A 196 16.28 -29.80 -16.64
N LEU A 197 15.02 -30.18 -16.83
CA LEU A 197 14.62 -31.60 -16.94
C LEU A 197 14.84 -32.21 -18.32
N LEU A 198 14.58 -31.46 -19.40
CA LEU A 198 14.68 -31.97 -20.78
C LEU A 198 16.10 -31.88 -21.35
N GLN A 199 16.90 -30.92 -20.90
CA GLN A 199 18.27 -30.67 -21.35
C GLN A 199 19.24 -30.51 -20.15
N PRO A 200 19.36 -31.52 -19.28
CA PRO A 200 20.13 -31.39 -18.03
C PRO A 200 21.62 -31.10 -18.25
N ALA A 201 22.24 -31.70 -19.27
CA ALA A 201 23.66 -31.48 -19.57
C ALA A 201 23.94 -30.04 -20.05
N ASP A 202 23.07 -29.50 -20.91
CA ASP A 202 23.17 -28.11 -21.36
C ASP A 202 22.89 -27.14 -20.20
N PHE A 203 21.87 -27.42 -19.40
CA PHE A 203 21.57 -26.62 -18.21
C PHE A 203 22.76 -26.52 -17.26
N GLU A 204 23.41 -27.63 -16.92
CA GLU A 204 24.57 -27.61 -16.02
C GLU A 204 25.76 -26.88 -16.65
N ARG A 205 26.00 -27.04 -17.97
CA ARG A 205 27.06 -26.30 -18.68
C ARG A 205 26.81 -24.79 -18.63
N GLU A 206 25.61 -24.34 -18.99
CA GLU A 206 25.26 -22.92 -18.98
C GLU A 206 25.19 -22.34 -17.56
N ALA A 207 24.77 -23.13 -16.56
CA ALA A 207 24.80 -22.70 -15.16
C ALA A 207 26.24 -22.51 -14.65
N VAL A 208 27.19 -23.36 -15.05
CA VAL A 208 28.61 -23.17 -14.76
C VAL A 208 29.16 -21.95 -15.49
N GLY A 209 28.74 -21.70 -16.74
CA GLY A 209 29.07 -20.48 -17.48
C GLY A 209 28.60 -19.23 -16.74
N LEU A 210 27.32 -19.20 -16.34
CA LEU A 210 26.70 -18.11 -15.59
C LEU A 210 27.38 -17.89 -14.24
N ARG A 211 27.82 -18.95 -13.55
CA ARG A 211 28.60 -18.82 -12.30
C ARG A 211 29.87 -18.00 -12.50
N ARG A 212 30.55 -18.12 -13.64
CA ARG A 212 31.78 -17.34 -13.93
C ARG A 212 31.53 -15.85 -13.92
N HIS A 213 30.33 -15.40 -14.27
CA HIS A 213 29.98 -13.98 -14.23
C HIS A 213 30.04 -13.40 -12.80
N PHE A 214 29.93 -14.25 -11.78
CA PHE A 214 30.02 -13.86 -10.36
C PHE A 214 31.40 -14.13 -9.73
N THR A 215 32.29 -14.88 -10.39
CA THR A 215 33.56 -15.33 -9.80
C THR A 215 34.80 -14.91 -10.56
N ASP A 216 34.69 -14.66 -11.87
CA ASP A 216 35.82 -14.32 -12.73
C ASP A 216 35.92 -12.80 -12.92
N VAL A 217 36.70 -12.16 -12.07
CA VAL A 217 36.91 -10.70 -12.05
C VAL A 217 37.51 -10.17 -13.36
N GLY A 218 38.27 -11.01 -14.09
CA GLY A 218 38.90 -10.62 -15.35
C GLY A 218 37.97 -10.70 -16.56
N SER A 219 36.78 -11.28 -16.40
CA SER A 219 35.83 -11.46 -17.49
C SER A 219 35.09 -10.16 -17.82
N PRO A 220 34.85 -9.84 -19.10
CA PRO A 220 33.94 -8.76 -19.47
C PRO A 220 32.50 -9.02 -18.98
N GLU A 221 32.18 -10.28 -18.68
CA GLU A 221 30.88 -10.67 -18.18
C GLU A 221 30.74 -10.54 -16.65
N TYR A 222 31.80 -10.13 -15.95
CA TYR A 222 31.80 -9.97 -14.50
C TYR A 222 30.75 -8.95 -14.05
N VAL A 223 29.95 -9.33 -13.05
CA VAL A 223 28.75 -8.56 -12.68
C VAL A 223 29.01 -7.50 -11.61
N PHE A 224 30.03 -7.64 -10.77
CA PHE A 224 30.23 -6.73 -9.66
C PHE A 224 31.06 -5.51 -10.10
N LYS A 225 30.49 -4.31 -9.93
CA LYS A 225 31.15 -3.05 -10.26
C LYS A 225 31.26 -2.16 -9.02
N ALA A 226 32.28 -1.31 -8.99
CA ALA A 226 32.49 -0.36 -7.89
C ALA A 226 31.28 0.57 -7.67
N ASP A 227 30.56 0.92 -8.75
CA ASP A 227 29.38 1.77 -8.71
C ASP A 227 28.17 1.12 -8.01
N TYR A 228 28.18 -0.20 -7.85
CA TYR A 228 27.12 -0.94 -7.16
C TYR A 228 27.35 -1.02 -5.65
N LYS A 229 28.58 -0.73 -5.18
CA LYS A 229 28.94 -0.83 -3.77
C LYS A 229 28.12 0.11 -2.90
N ARG A 230 27.45 -0.46 -1.89
CA ARG A 230 26.73 0.31 -0.86
C ARG A 230 27.67 1.03 0.12
N ARG A 231 28.97 0.71 0.09
CA ARG A 231 30.03 1.27 0.96
C ARG A 231 29.73 1.08 2.46
N VAL A 232 29.19 -0.08 2.81
CA VAL A 232 28.96 -0.49 4.19
C VAL A 232 29.93 -1.62 4.50
N PRO A 233 30.76 -1.54 5.54
CA PRO A 233 31.66 -2.63 5.89
C PRO A 233 30.85 -3.85 6.40
N ALA A 234 31.38 -5.05 6.20
CA ALA A 234 30.65 -6.31 6.43
C ALA A 234 30.19 -6.51 7.89
N ASP A 235 30.87 -5.90 8.86
CA ASP A 235 30.48 -5.88 10.27
C ASP A 235 29.34 -4.89 10.56
N GLY A 236 29.25 -3.79 9.80
CA GLY A 236 28.16 -2.81 9.85
C GLY A 236 26.92 -3.19 9.04
N PHE A 237 27.03 -4.17 8.12
CA PHE A 237 25.90 -4.57 7.26
C PHE A 237 24.63 -4.95 8.02
N PRO A 238 24.66 -5.74 9.12
CA PRO A 238 23.43 -6.07 9.85
C PRO A 238 22.66 -4.83 10.32
N HIS A 239 23.36 -3.81 10.83
CA HIS A 239 22.74 -2.56 11.27
C HIS A 239 22.19 -1.74 10.10
N TYR A 240 22.93 -1.68 8.99
CA TYR A 240 22.45 -1.05 7.76
C TYR A 240 21.17 -1.74 7.24
N ALA A 241 21.19 -3.07 7.12
CA ALA A 241 20.05 -3.86 6.70
C ALA A 241 18.84 -3.67 7.62
N SER A 242 19.03 -3.70 8.95
CA SER A 242 17.95 -3.42 9.90
C SER A 242 17.35 -2.02 9.70
N SER A 243 18.19 -1.00 9.52
CA SER A 243 17.73 0.38 9.28
C SER A 243 16.94 0.52 7.97
N VAL A 244 17.38 -0.17 6.91
CA VAL A 244 16.65 -0.21 5.63
C VAL A 244 15.32 -0.93 5.82
N TRP A 245 15.30 -2.07 6.51
CA TRP A 245 14.08 -2.83 6.79
C TRP A 245 13.05 -2.01 7.58
N GLU A 246 13.49 -1.28 8.61
CA GLU A 246 12.63 -0.39 9.40
C GLU A 246 11.99 0.71 8.54
N LYS A 247 12.77 1.35 7.66
CA LYS A 247 12.24 2.33 6.69
C LYS A 247 11.22 1.72 5.74
N VAL A 248 11.48 0.50 5.26
CA VAL A 248 10.57 -0.22 4.35
C VAL A 248 9.27 -0.60 5.06
N VAL A 249 9.33 -1.16 6.27
CA VAL A 249 8.13 -1.64 6.99
C VAL A 249 7.27 -0.50 7.50
N SER A 250 7.89 0.63 7.89
CA SER A 250 7.17 1.82 8.37
C SER A 250 6.59 2.69 7.26
N ASN A 251 6.94 2.44 5.99
CA ASN A 251 6.41 3.21 4.88
C ASN A 251 4.97 2.82 4.56
N LYS A 252 4.05 3.75 4.82
CA LYS A 252 2.61 3.60 4.56
C LYS A 252 2.25 3.55 3.08
N ASP A 253 3.09 4.07 2.20
CA ASP A 253 2.85 4.04 0.74
C ASP A 253 2.94 2.62 0.16
N LEU A 254 3.53 1.69 0.91
CA LEU A 254 3.55 0.25 0.58
C LEU A 254 2.31 -0.50 1.09
N ASP A 255 1.54 0.09 2.00
CA ASP A 255 0.29 -0.47 2.51
C ASP A 255 -0.86 -0.13 1.54
N LEU A 256 -0.75 -0.64 0.31
CA LEU A 256 -1.78 -0.43 -0.70
C LEU A 256 -2.96 -1.37 -0.43
N PRO A 257 -4.20 -0.87 -0.35
CA PRO A 257 -5.37 -1.71 -0.15
C PRO A 257 -5.51 -2.76 -1.25
N THR A 258 -6.15 -3.89 -0.94
CA THR A 258 -6.41 -4.93 -1.95
C THR A 258 -7.37 -4.42 -3.03
N GLN A 259 -7.44 -5.11 -4.17
CA GLN A 259 -8.42 -4.77 -5.21
C GLN A 259 -9.86 -4.83 -4.68
N GLN A 260 -10.16 -5.81 -3.82
CA GLN A 260 -11.44 -5.91 -3.14
C GLN A 260 -11.71 -4.71 -2.22
N GLU A 261 -10.71 -4.25 -1.46
CA GLU A 261 -10.84 -3.08 -0.59
C GLU A 261 -11.00 -1.77 -1.37
N LEU A 262 -10.24 -1.58 -2.45
CA LEU A 262 -10.38 -0.42 -3.33
C LEU A 262 -11.77 -0.36 -3.96
N LEU A 263 -12.27 -1.48 -4.49
CA LEU A 263 -13.62 -1.57 -5.03
C LEU A 263 -14.67 -1.29 -3.94
N ALA A 264 -14.50 -1.86 -2.75
CA ALA A 264 -15.37 -1.60 -1.62
C ALA A 264 -15.40 -0.11 -1.25
N GLN A 265 -14.25 0.57 -1.24
CA GLN A 265 -14.17 1.99 -0.92
C GLN A 265 -14.97 2.81 -1.93
N PHE A 266 -14.70 2.61 -3.22
CA PHE A 266 -15.40 3.29 -4.31
C PHE A 266 -16.91 3.07 -4.24
N ARG A 267 -17.35 1.81 -4.13
CA ARG A 267 -18.78 1.46 -4.11
C ARG A 267 -19.48 1.97 -2.85
N CYS A 268 -18.85 1.87 -1.68
CA CYS A 268 -19.42 2.42 -0.46
C CYS A 268 -19.53 3.95 -0.52
N ASP A 269 -18.60 4.65 -1.18
CA ASP A 269 -18.70 6.10 -1.38
C ASP A 269 -19.88 6.48 -2.27
N GLU A 270 -20.07 5.79 -3.40
CA GLU A 270 -21.23 6.02 -4.27
C GLU A 270 -22.56 5.75 -3.54
N ILE A 271 -22.64 4.67 -2.77
CA ILE A 271 -23.84 4.32 -2.00
C ILE A 271 -24.10 5.35 -0.91
N ALA A 272 -23.06 5.82 -0.21
CA ALA A 272 -23.21 6.86 0.82
C ALA A 272 -23.70 8.18 0.21
N ALA A 273 -23.15 8.58 -0.94
CA ALA A 273 -23.60 9.76 -1.67
C ALA A 273 -25.07 9.62 -2.11
N ALA A 274 -25.44 8.48 -2.69
CA ALA A 274 -26.83 8.23 -3.09
C ALA A 274 -27.81 8.20 -1.90
N ALA A 275 -27.38 7.72 -0.73
CA ALA A 275 -28.20 7.73 0.48
C ALA A 275 -28.41 9.14 1.07
N LEU A 276 -27.51 10.10 0.78
CA LEU A 276 -27.64 11.49 1.24
C LEU A 276 -28.70 12.28 0.45
N GLU A 277 -28.99 11.90 -0.79
CA GLU A 277 -29.96 12.65 -1.62
C GLU A 277 -31.39 12.60 -1.03
N PRO A 278 -32.00 11.42 -0.76
CA PRO A 278 -33.33 11.37 -0.13
C PRO A 278 -33.36 11.99 1.26
N PHE A 279 -32.25 11.88 2.01
CA PHE A 279 -32.11 12.53 3.32
C PHE A 279 -32.23 14.05 3.22
N ARG A 280 -31.53 14.66 2.25
CA ARG A 280 -31.57 16.11 2.02
C ARG A 280 -32.92 16.56 1.49
N GLU A 281 -33.56 15.78 0.63
CA GLU A 281 -34.91 16.05 0.14
C GLU A 281 -35.94 16.08 1.28
N LEU A 282 -35.89 15.09 2.18
CA LEU A 282 -36.77 15.04 3.36
C LEU A 282 -36.56 16.24 4.31
N LEU A 283 -35.32 16.70 4.45
CA LEU A 283 -34.98 17.83 5.33
C LEU A 283 -35.17 19.21 4.68
N ALA A 284 -35.26 19.31 3.35
CA ALA A 284 -35.33 20.60 2.66
C ALA A 284 -36.50 21.49 3.12
N PRO A 285 -37.74 20.98 3.29
CA PRO A 285 -38.85 21.80 3.78
C PRO A 285 -38.65 22.27 5.23
N VAL A 286 -38.04 21.42 6.06
CA VAL A 286 -37.75 21.72 7.46
C VAL A 286 -36.66 22.79 7.57
N ARG A 287 -35.58 22.65 6.79
CA ARG A 287 -34.50 23.64 6.69
C ARG A 287 -35.05 25.02 6.34
N LEU A 288 -35.92 25.11 5.34
CA LEU A 288 -36.51 26.38 4.92
C LEU A 288 -37.33 27.02 6.05
N ARG A 289 -38.24 26.27 6.68
CA ARG A 289 -39.08 26.77 7.78
C ARG A 289 -38.24 27.29 8.95
N VAL A 290 -37.18 26.56 9.30
CA VAL A 290 -36.27 26.94 10.38
C VAL A 290 -35.43 28.16 9.99
N GLN A 291 -35.03 28.31 8.73
CA GLN A 291 -34.35 29.53 8.24
C GLN A 291 -35.27 30.76 8.24
N GLU A 292 -36.57 30.58 8.03
CA GLU A 292 -37.60 31.62 8.11
C GLU A 292 -37.94 32.05 9.56
N GLY A 293 -37.25 31.52 10.57
CA GLY A 293 -37.51 31.86 11.97
C GLY A 293 -38.64 31.07 12.64
N LYS A 294 -39.17 30.03 11.98
CA LYS A 294 -40.24 29.19 12.53
C LYS A 294 -39.67 28.08 13.40
N VAL A 295 -40.45 27.66 14.40
CA VAL A 295 -40.22 26.46 15.21
C VAL A 295 -41.04 25.33 14.59
N VAL A 296 -40.41 24.21 14.30
CA VAL A 296 -41.04 23.01 13.73
C VAL A 296 -41.23 21.98 14.84
N GLU A 297 -42.47 21.73 15.27
CA GLU A 297 -42.76 20.82 16.40
C GLU A 297 -42.26 19.39 16.14
N ASP A 298 -42.47 18.85 14.93
CA ASP A 298 -42.09 17.47 14.58
C ASP A 298 -40.63 17.31 14.11
N LEU A 299 -39.75 18.29 14.36
CA LEU A 299 -38.36 18.25 13.88
C LEU A 299 -37.65 16.95 14.27
N GLY A 300 -37.81 16.52 15.53
CA GLY A 300 -37.17 15.31 16.04
C GLY A 300 -37.61 14.04 15.30
N ALA A 301 -38.92 13.91 15.02
CA ALA A 301 -39.46 12.75 14.31
C ALA A 301 -39.01 12.73 12.84
N ILE A 302 -39.03 13.90 12.16
CA ILE A 302 -38.57 14.02 10.77
C ILE A 302 -37.07 13.72 10.68
N ALA A 303 -36.26 14.29 11.58
CA ALA A 303 -34.82 14.07 11.64
C ALA A 303 -34.49 12.58 11.87
N GLN A 304 -35.16 11.94 12.82
CA GLN A 304 -34.95 10.52 13.11
C GLN A 304 -35.35 9.63 11.93
N SER A 305 -36.48 9.93 11.27
CA SER A 305 -36.96 9.20 10.10
C SER A 305 -35.97 9.33 8.93
N ALA A 306 -35.57 10.55 8.58
CA ALA A 306 -34.63 10.81 7.50
C ALA A 306 -33.27 10.14 7.75
N ARG A 307 -32.77 10.22 8.99
CA ARG A 307 -31.52 9.57 9.40
C ARG A 307 -31.60 8.04 9.28
N THR A 308 -32.70 7.45 9.76
CA THR A 308 -32.89 5.99 9.73
C THR A 308 -32.99 5.49 8.30
N GLN A 309 -33.79 6.15 7.45
CA GLN A 309 -33.92 5.81 6.03
C GLN A 309 -32.58 5.86 5.29
N ALA A 310 -31.77 6.90 5.52
CA ALA A 310 -30.45 7.02 4.89
C ALA A 310 -29.49 5.91 5.32
N LEU A 311 -29.46 5.59 6.61
CA LEU A 311 -28.62 4.52 7.14
C LEU A 311 -29.07 3.14 6.66
N ASP A 312 -30.37 2.87 6.64
CA ASP A 312 -30.91 1.59 6.17
C ASP A 312 -30.65 1.40 4.67
N ALA A 313 -30.82 2.45 3.86
CA ALA A 313 -30.50 2.43 2.44
C ALA A 313 -29.01 2.14 2.19
N PHE A 314 -28.13 2.74 2.99
CA PHE A 314 -26.70 2.45 2.94
C PHE A 314 -26.41 1.00 3.33
N VAL A 315 -26.91 0.53 4.48
CA VAL A 315 -26.67 -0.82 4.99
C VAL A 315 -27.15 -1.88 4.00
N ALA A 316 -28.34 -1.71 3.42
CA ALA A 316 -28.93 -2.67 2.48
C ALA A 316 -28.04 -2.94 1.26
N GLN A 317 -27.27 -1.95 0.80
CA GLN A 317 -26.43 -2.09 -0.39
C GLN A 317 -24.93 -2.29 -0.07
N ALA A 318 -24.46 -1.72 1.05
CA ALA A 318 -23.05 -1.65 1.40
C ALA A 318 -22.57 -2.82 2.27
N ALA A 319 -23.45 -3.50 3.01
CA ALA A 319 -23.07 -4.55 3.97
C ALA A 319 -22.40 -5.78 3.33
N ARG A 320 -22.55 -5.96 2.00
CA ARG A 320 -21.92 -7.05 1.23
C ARG A 320 -20.45 -6.81 0.87
N TYR A 321 -19.94 -5.59 1.02
CA TYR A 321 -18.55 -5.27 0.71
C TYR A 321 -17.63 -5.52 1.91
N HIS A 322 -16.33 -5.27 1.73
CA HIS A 322 -15.32 -5.51 2.76
C HIS A 322 -15.72 -4.90 4.11
N SER A 323 -15.72 -5.70 5.17
CA SER A 323 -16.28 -5.34 6.48
C SER A 323 -15.62 -4.12 7.11
N GLY A 324 -14.29 -4.02 7.02
CA GLY A 324 -13.54 -2.87 7.54
C GLY A 324 -13.87 -1.57 6.81
N VAL A 325 -14.04 -1.63 5.49
CA VAL A 325 -14.40 -0.47 4.67
C VAL A 325 -15.85 -0.07 4.94
N TYR A 326 -16.77 -1.03 4.94
CA TYR A 326 -18.18 -0.82 5.26
C TYR A 326 -18.36 -0.15 6.62
N THR A 327 -17.73 -0.67 7.69
CA THR A 327 -17.85 -0.10 9.04
C THR A 327 -17.33 1.33 9.09
N LYS A 328 -16.17 1.60 8.45
CA LYS A 328 -15.60 2.96 8.39
C LYS A 328 -16.50 3.93 7.63
N LYS A 329 -17.00 3.53 6.46
CA LYS A 329 -17.87 4.37 5.62
C LYS A 329 -19.24 4.60 6.26
N ARG A 330 -19.80 3.60 6.94
CA ARG A 330 -21.03 3.74 7.75
C ARG A 330 -20.86 4.79 8.86
N ALA A 331 -19.76 4.71 9.61
CA ALA A 331 -19.46 5.70 10.64
C ALA A 331 -19.28 7.10 10.07
N GLY A 332 -18.61 7.22 8.90
CA GLY A 332 -18.48 8.49 8.17
C GLY A 332 -19.84 9.06 7.73
N LEU A 333 -20.71 8.24 7.15
CA LEU A 333 -22.06 8.65 6.78
C LEU A 333 -22.86 9.11 8.00
N MET A 334 -22.83 8.36 9.10
CA MET A 334 -23.50 8.75 10.36
C MET A 334 -23.04 10.13 10.83
N ALA A 335 -21.73 10.38 10.85
CA ALA A 335 -21.19 11.68 11.26
C ALA A 335 -21.66 12.83 10.34
N THR A 336 -21.74 12.61 9.03
CA THR A 336 -22.26 13.60 8.08
C THR A 336 -23.74 13.90 8.32
N LEU A 337 -24.57 12.87 8.50
CA LEU A 337 -25.99 13.03 8.80
C LEU A 337 -26.20 13.81 10.10
N ASP A 338 -25.46 13.42 11.15
CA ASP A 338 -25.55 14.05 12.48
C ASP A 338 -25.12 15.52 12.44
N ALA A 339 -24.07 15.86 11.66
CA ALA A 339 -23.65 17.25 11.46
C ALA A 339 -24.71 18.08 10.72
N GLU A 340 -25.30 17.54 9.65
CA GLU A 340 -26.35 18.22 8.89
C GLU A 340 -27.63 18.44 9.73
N LEU A 341 -27.98 17.50 10.60
CA LEU A 341 -29.10 17.61 11.54
C LEU A 341 -28.81 18.60 12.67
N HIS A 342 -27.61 18.57 13.22
CA HIS A 342 -27.18 19.49 14.28
C HIS A 342 -27.30 20.95 13.83
N ALA A 343 -26.94 21.25 12.58
CA ALA A 343 -27.12 22.60 12.01
C ALA A 343 -28.59 23.04 11.96
N VAL A 344 -29.51 22.12 11.66
CA VAL A 344 -30.96 22.42 11.67
C VAL A 344 -31.45 22.64 13.11
N LEU A 345 -31.00 21.78 14.04
CA LEU A 345 -31.36 21.88 15.46
C LEU A 345 -30.89 23.20 16.07
N LEU A 346 -29.67 23.66 15.78
CA LEU A 346 -29.17 24.94 16.28
C LEU A 346 -30.07 26.11 15.88
N ASN A 347 -30.52 26.13 14.62
CA ASN A 347 -31.42 27.18 14.15
C ASN A 347 -32.81 27.05 14.79
N GLN A 348 -33.33 25.83 14.98
CA GLN A 348 -34.58 25.60 15.72
C GLN A 348 -34.51 26.16 17.14
N VAL A 349 -33.43 25.86 17.88
CA VAL A 349 -33.23 26.35 19.26
C VAL A 349 -33.12 27.87 19.28
N LYS A 350 -32.41 28.46 18.31
CA LYS A 350 -32.33 29.92 18.16
C LYS A 350 -33.72 30.54 17.96
N ASN A 351 -34.55 29.95 17.10
CA ASN A 351 -35.91 30.45 16.84
C ASN A 351 -36.81 30.30 18.07
N ALA A 352 -36.76 29.15 18.74
CA ALA A 352 -37.51 28.91 19.97
C ALA A 352 -37.11 29.89 21.07
N SER A 353 -35.82 30.21 21.19
CA SER A 353 -35.32 31.18 22.18
C SER A 353 -35.82 32.59 21.88
N ALA A 354 -35.82 33.00 20.61
CA ALA A 354 -36.37 34.29 20.19
C ALA A 354 -37.89 34.38 20.47
N GLN A 355 -38.66 33.33 20.13
CA GLN A 355 -40.09 33.27 20.41
C GLN A 355 -40.39 33.29 21.91
N ALA A 356 -39.61 32.57 22.71
CA ALA A 356 -39.73 32.57 24.17
C ALA A 356 -39.44 33.96 24.76
N ALA A 357 -38.41 34.65 24.29
CA ALA A 357 -38.09 36.02 24.74
C ALA A 357 -39.21 37.02 24.38
N GLU A 358 -39.79 36.91 23.18
CA GLU A 358 -40.92 37.76 22.76
C GLU A 358 -42.19 37.45 23.56
N ALA A 359 -42.50 36.16 23.78
CA ALA A 359 -43.62 35.73 24.60
C ALA A 359 -43.47 36.21 26.06
N PHE A 360 -42.28 36.08 26.64
CA PHE A 360 -41.99 36.59 27.97
C PHE A 360 -42.21 38.10 28.06
N SER A 361 -41.69 38.87 27.11
CA SER A 361 -41.83 40.34 27.11
C SER A 361 -43.30 40.76 27.04
N ARG A 362 -44.08 40.10 26.18
CA ARG A 362 -45.51 40.38 25.98
C ARG A 362 -46.36 39.95 27.18
N GLU A 363 -46.16 38.73 27.68
CA GLU A 363 -46.92 38.18 28.81
C GLU A 363 -46.56 38.89 30.12
N ALA A 364 -45.30 39.28 30.32
CA ALA A 364 -44.87 40.04 31.50
C ALA A 364 -45.49 41.44 31.49
N ALA A 365 -45.42 42.18 30.38
CA ALA A 365 -46.03 43.50 30.26
C ALA A 365 -47.53 43.45 30.59
N ARG A 366 -48.26 42.51 29.98
CA ARG A 366 -49.69 42.32 30.24
C ARG A 366 -49.99 41.95 31.70
N ALA A 367 -49.21 41.05 32.29
CA ALA A 367 -49.42 40.61 33.67
C ALA A 367 -49.07 41.70 34.70
N ILE A 368 -48.21 42.65 34.34
CA ILE A 368 -47.91 43.84 35.15
C ILE A 368 -49.06 44.85 35.06
N ASP A 369 -49.62 45.07 33.87
CA ASP A 369 -50.73 46.03 33.66
C ASP A 369 -52.05 45.56 34.29
N GLU A 370 -52.29 44.24 34.36
CA GLU A 370 -53.49 43.63 34.96
C GLU A 370 -53.41 43.46 36.49
N ASP A 371 -52.28 43.85 37.12
CA ASP A 371 -52.03 43.61 38.53
C ASP A 371 -52.70 44.63 39.47
N ASN A 372 -53.29 44.12 40.57
CA ASN A 372 -53.96 44.89 41.61
C ASN A 372 -53.30 44.65 42.99
N GLY A 373 -51.95 44.58 43.05
CA GLY A 373 -51.19 44.57 44.30
C GLY A 373 -50.20 43.42 44.51
N GLY A 374 -49.88 42.64 43.47
CA GLY A 374 -48.83 41.63 43.47
C GLY A 374 -47.43 42.22 43.34
N GLY A 375 -46.43 41.63 44.01
CA GLY A 375 -45.04 42.05 43.89
C GLY A 375 -44.46 41.72 42.50
N PHE A 376 -43.84 42.70 41.83
CA PHE A 376 -43.23 42.56 40.49
C PHE A 376 -42.40 41.28 40.31
N MET A 377 -41.57 40.94 41.31
CA MET A 377 -40.71 39.76 41.29
C MET A 377 -41.50 38.45 41.17
N GLU A 378 -42.64 38.36 41.84
CA GLU A 378 -43.48 37.15 41.85
C GLU A 378 -44.19 36.96 40.50
N ILE A 379 -44.69 38.06 39.92
CA ILE A 379 -45.37 38.07 38.62
C ILE A 379 -44.39 37.65 37.52
N VAL A 380 -43.23 38.31 37.45
CA VAL A 380 -42.20 38.02 36.46
C VAL A 380 -41.64 36.60 36.63
N GLY A 381 -41.48 36.13 37.87
CA GLY A 381 -41.06 34.75 38.17
C GLY A 381 -42.05 33.69 37.65
N LYS A 382 -43.36 33.93 37.82
CA LYS A 382 -44.41 33.04 37.29
C LYS A 382 -44.45 33.02 35.76
N VAL A 383 -44.34 34.18 35.11
CA VAL A 383 -44.30 34.28 33.65
C VAL A 383 -43.05 33.59 33.10
N ARG A 384 -41.87 33.85 33.68
CA ARG A 384 -40.62 33.19 33.31
C ARG A 384 -40.76 31.67 33.39
N SER A 385 -41.27 31.15 34.50
CA SER A 385 -41.43 29.70 34.71
C SER A 385 -42.34 29.08 33.65
N ARG A 386 -43.45 29.76 33.31
CA ARG A 386 -44.39 29.29 32.28
C ARG A 386 -43.79 29.30 30.88
N VAL A 387 -43.06 30.35 30.53
CA VAL A 387 -42.39 30.47 29.23
C VAL A 387 -41.27 29.43 29.10
N MET A 388 -40.47 29.21 30.14
CA MET A 388 -39.44 28.17 30.16
C MET A 388 -40.03 26.77 29.96
N VAL A 389 -41.15 26.44 30.62
CA VAL A 389 -41.84 25.15 30.42
C VAL A 389 -42.32 24.97 28.97
N ARG A 390 -42.66 26.05 28.26
CA ARG A 390 -43.01 25.98 26.83
C ARG A 390 -41.79 25.87 25.92
N PHE A 391 -40.66 26.46 26.30
CA PHE A 391 -39.40 26.38 25.55
C PHE A 391 -38.74 25.00 25.68
N ASP A 392 -38.85 24.36 26.85
CA ASP A 392 -38.27 23.04 27.11
C ASP A 392 -39.08 21.88 26.49
N ARG A 393 -40.32 22.15 26.04
CA ARG A 393 -41.14 21.21 25.27
C ARG A 393 -40.81 21.32 23.80
#